data_AF-A0A373QC17-F1
#
_entry.id   AF-A0A373QC17-F1
#
_cell.length_a   1.000
_cell.length_b   1.000
_cell.length_c   1.000
_cell.angle_alpha   90.00
_cell.angle_beta   90.00
_cell.angle_gamma   90.00
#
_symmetry.space_group_name_H-M   'P 1'
#
loop_
_entity.id
_entity.type
_entity.pdbx_description
1 polymer ?
#
loop_
_entity_poly.entity_id
_entity_poly.type
_entity_poly.pdbx_seq_one_letter_code
_entity_poly.pdbx_strand_id
1 'polypeptide(L)' 'MIKLNKMEQNEYNAFIVAVVPSLLPGTYHFRDFFTNRVTSARIGRKFYEDVVNGIYPHISLVGTKASEGYICS' A
#
# COMPACT_ATOMS: atom_id res chain seq x y z
N MET A 1 -0.30 -7.20 -12.15
CA MET A 1 -1.39 -6.55 -11.41
C MET A 1 -2.09 -7.59 -10.55
N ILE A 2 -1.88 -7.54 -9.23
CA ILE A 2 -2.55 -8.47 -8.33
C ILE A 2 -4.04 -8.09 -8.20
N LYS A 3 -4.93 -9.08 -8.32
CA LYS A 3 -6.37 -8.87 -8.10
C LYS A 3 -6.70 -9.23 -6.65
N LEU A 4 -7.22 -8.29 -5.87
CA LEU A 4 -7.61 -8.52 -4.48
C LEU A 4 -8.95 -9.27 -4.42
N ASN A 5 -9.15 -10.09 -3.40
CA ASN A 5 -10.46 -10.67 -3.10
C ASN A 5 -11.40 -9.59 -2.51
N LYS A 6 -12.68 -9.92 -2.32
CA LYS A 6 -13.69 -8.94 -1.87
C LYS A 6 -13.36 -8.34 -0.49
N MET A 7 -12.80 -9.13 0.44
CA MET A 7 -12.43 -8.65 1.77
C MET A 7 -11.19 -7.76 1.72
N GLU A 8 -10.15 -8.20 1.03
CA GLU A 8 -8.90 -7.45 0.81
C GLU A 8 -9.16 -6.12 0.09
N GLN A 9 -10.07 -6.10 -0.90
CA GLN A 9 -10.45 -4.89 -1.60
C GLN A 9 -11.16 -3.90 -0.68
N ASN A 10 -11.99 -4.40 0.24
CA ASN A 10 -12.69 -3.55 1.20
C ASN A 10 -11.70 -2.91 2.19
N GLU A 11 -10.73 -3.68 2.68
CA GLU A 11 -9.64 -3.15 3.50
C GLU A 11 -8.77 -2.15 2.74
N TYR A 12 -8.41 -2.44 1.49
CA TYR A 12 -7.67 -1.51 0.64
C TYR A 12 -8.41 -0.17 0.51
N ASN A 13 -9.71 -0.22 0.25
CA ASN A 13 -10.51 0.99 0.11
C ASN A 13 -10.60 1.78 1.43
N ALA A 14 -10.77 1.09 2.56
CA ALA A 14 -10.93 1.71 3.88
C ALA A 14 -9.63 2.35 4.41
N PHE A 15 -8.48 1.72 4.17
CA PHE A 15 -7.21 2.14 4.79
C PHE A 15 -6.24 2.81 3.83
N ILE A 16 -6.32 2.52 2.53
CA ILE A 16 -5.45 3.14 1.52
C ILE A 16 -6.22 4.24 0.80
N VAL A 17 -7.31 3.90 0.12
CA VAL A 17 -8.03 4.87 -0.74
C VAL A 17 -8.63 6.02 0.07
N ALA A 18 -9.13 5.76 1.28
CA ALA A 18 -9.69 6.80 2.13
C ALA A 18 -8.64 7.67 2.85
N VAL A 19 -7.44 7.13 3.13
CA VAL A 19 -6.42 7.79 3.97
C VAL A 19 -5.34 8.47 3.13
N VAL A 20 -4.85 7.81 2.09
CA VAL A 20 -3.73 8.32 1.27
C VAL A 20 -3.98 9.72 0.69
N PRO A 21 -5.18 10.07 0.19
CA PRO A 21 -5.42 11.41 -0.35
C PRO A 21 -5.30 12.55 0.67
N SER A 22 -5.49 12.28 1.96
CA SER A 22 -5.36 13.28 3.04
C SER A 22 -3.97 13.31 3.68
N LEU A 23 -3.07 12.42 3.27
CA LEU A 23 -1.69 12.45 3.73
C LEU A 23 -0.92 13.62 3.13
N LEU A 24 -0.01 14.16 3.93
CA LEU A 24 0.96 15.13 3.45
C LEU A 24 1.90 14.46 2.44
N PRO A 25 2.47 15.23 1.49
CA PRO A 25 3.47 14.69 0.60
C PRO A 25 4.69 14.21 1.39
N GLY A 26 5.18 13.00 1.09
CA GLY A 26 6.30 12.43 1.81
C GLY A 26 6.51 10.94 1.59
N THR A 27 7.48 10.39 2.32
CA THR A 27 7.84 8.97 2.27
C THR A 27 7.29 8.26 3.50
N TYR A 28 6.47 7.22 3.29
CA TYR A 28 5.75 6.50 4.35
C TYR A 28 6.13 5.02 4.40
N HIS A 29 6.13 4.40 5.58
CA HIS A 29 6.26 2.94 5.63
C HIS A 29 4.91 2.27 5.41
N PHE A 30 4.90 1.14 4.71
CA PHE A 30 3.66 0.37 4.51
C PHE A 30 2.97 -0.02 5.82
N ARG A 31 3.75 -0.34 6.85
CA ARG A 31 3.25 -0.69 8.20
C ARG A 31 2.46 0.42 8.89
N ASP A 32 2.73 1.69 8.54
CA ASP A 32 2.10 2.84 9.20
C ASP A 32 0.60 2.90 8.86
N PHE A 33 0.20 2.37 7.70
CA PHE A 33 -1.20 2.30 7.25
C PHE A 33 -2.01 1.22 7.96
N PHE A 34 -1.35 0.26 8.62
CA PHE A 34 -1.99 -0.93 9.18
C PHE A 34 -1.51 -1.24 10.60
N THR A 35 -1.26 -0.20 11.40
CA THR A 35 -0.78 -0.35 12.78
C THR A 35 -1.66 -1.31 13.58
N ASN A 36 -1.04 -2.33 14.20
CA ASN A 36 -1.70 -3.40 14.97
C ASN A 36 -2.69 -4.29 14.20
N ARG A 37 -2.56 -4.41 12.87
CA ARG A 37 -3.37 -5.35 12.07
C ARG A 37 -2.52 -6.32 11.27
N VAL A 38 -3.04 -7.53 11.13
CA VAL A 38 -2.49 -8.52 10.19
C VAL A 38 -2.67 -7.97 8.79
N THR A 39 -1.56 -7.61 8.16
CA THR A 39 -1.57 -7.05 6.82
C THR A 39 -1.48 -8.15 5.79
N SER A 40 -2.45 -8.24 4.87
CA SER A 40 -2.31 -9.14 3.73
C SER A 40 -1.17 -8.63 2.84
N ALA A 41 -0.16 -9.49 2.61
CA ALA A 41 0.96 -9.19 1.70
C ALA A 41 0.48 -8.78 0.30
N ARG A 42 -0.71 -9.24 -0.11
CA ARG A 42 -1.34 -8.89 -1.40
C ARG A 42 -1.80 -7.44 -1.45
N ILE A 43 -2.30 -6.90 -0.35
CA ILE A 43 -2.71 -5.49 -0.21
C ILE A 43 -1.48 -4.59 -0.32
N GLY A 44 -0.39 -4.95 0.35
CA GLY A 44 0.88 -4.22 0.24
C GLY A 44 1.42 -4.20 -1.18
N ARG A 45 1.42 -5.35 -1.85
CA ARG A 45 1.83 -5.43 -3.26
C ARG A 45 0.97 -4.55 -4.17
N LYS A 46 -0.36 -4.56 -4.01
CA LYS A 46 -1.27 -3.70 -4.77
C LYS A 46 -0.96 -2.22 -4.55
N PHE A 47 -0.78 -1.83 -3.30
CA PHE A 47 -0.50 -0.44 -2.94
C PHE A 47 0.83 0.04 -3.53
N TYR A 48 1.89 -0.77 -3.43
CA TYR A 48 3.18 -0.45 -4.03
C TYR A 48 3.09 -0.31 -5.55
N GLU A 49 2.36 -1.21 -6.24
CA GLU A 49 2.10 -1.08 -7.67
C GLU A 49 1.36 0.24 -7.99
N ASP A 50 0.37 0.63 -7.20
CA ASP A 50 -0.41 1.85 -7.42
C ASP A 50 0.42 3.13 -7.20
N VAL A 51 1.32 3.14 -6.20
CA VAL A 51 2.26 4.24 -5.96
C VAL A 51 3.28 4.35 -7.09
N VAL A 52 3.89 3.24 -7.52
CA VAL A 52 4.87 3.21 -8.63
C VAL A 52 4.21 3.62 -9.97
N ASN A 53 2.95 3.26 -10.19
CA ASN A 53 2.18 3.68 -11.35
C ASN A 53 1.71 5.14 -11.29
N GLY A 54 2.01 5.88 -10.22
CA GLY A 54 1.67 7.29 -10.08
C GLY A 54 0.20 7.57 -9.76
N ILE A 55 -0.56 6.59 -9.24
CA ILE A 55 -1.94 6.81 -8.76
C ILE A 55 -1.94 7.75 -7.55
N TYR A 56 -0.89 7.68 -6.73
CA TYR A 56 -0.69 8.54 -5.57
C TYR A 56 0.62 9.33 -5.72
N PRO A 57 0.64 10.37 -6.56
CA PRO A 57 1.88 11.04 -6.96
C PRO A 57 2.53 11.86 -5.84
N HIS A 58 1.78 12.19 -4.79
CA HIS A 58 2.27 12.98 -3.66
C HIS A 58 2.98 12.15 -2.60
N ILE A 59 2.87 10.83 -2.62
CA ILE A 59 3.52 9.96 -1.64
C ILE A 59 4.50 8.99 -2.30
N SER A 60 5.48 8.57 -1.51
CA SER A 60 6.39 7.47 -1.83
C SER A 60 6.38 6.46 -0.69
N LEU A 61 6.64 5.19 -0.99
CA LEU A 61 6.73 4.16 0.03
C LEU A 61 8.18 3.84 0.36
N VAL A 62 8.50 3.75 1.66
CA VAL A 62 9.79 3.25 2.14
C VAL A 62 9.81 1.74 1.93
N GLY A 63 10.73 1.30 1.09
CA GLY A 63 11.03 -0.11 0.88
C GLY A 63 11.25 -0.44 -0.58
N THR A 64 12.00 -1.50 -0.83
CA THR A 64 12.18 -2.07 -2.17
C THR A 64 11.33 -3.31 -2.30
N LYS A 65 10.73 -3.47 -3.48
CA LYS A 65 10.10 -4.73 -3.86
C LYS A 65 11.19 -5.81 -3.95
N ALA A 66 11.14 -6.79 -3.04
CA ALA A 66 11.99 -7.97 -3.11
C ALA A 66 11.74 -8.73 -4.44
N SER A 67 12.69 -9.54 -4.87
CA SER A 67 12.60 -10.36 -6.10
C SER A 67 11.33 -11.23 -6.14
N GLU A 68 10.85 -11.67 -4.97
CA GLU A 68 9.62 -12.45 -4.79
C GLU A 68 8.33 -11.60 -4.76
N GLY A 69 8.46 -10.28 -4.72
CA GLY A 69 7.35 -9.32 -4.77
C GLY A 69 6.81 -8.88 -3.41
N TYR A 70 7.52 -9.17 -2.31
CA TYR A 70 7.26 -8.61 -0.98
C TYR A 70 7.84 -7.20 -0.82
N ILE A 71 7.30 -6.41 0.09
CA ILE A 71 7.89 -5.11 0.47
C ILE A 71 8.92 -5.39 1.57
N CYS A 72 10.20 -5.19 1.30
CA CYS A 72 11.24 -5.15 2.32
C CYS A 72 11.39 -3.69 2.80
N SER A 73 11.09 -3.44 4.07
CA SER A 73 11.21 -2.13 4.72
C SER A 73 12.56 -2.00 5.42
#